data_AF-A0A1M3JZL5-F1
#
_entry.id   AF-A0A1M3JZL5-F1
#
_cell.length_a   1.000
_cell.length_b   1.000
_cell.length_c   1.000
_cell.angle_alpha   90.00
_cell.angle_beta   90.00
_cell.angle_gamma   90.00
#
_symmetry.space_group_name_H-M   'P 1'
#
loop_
_entity.id
_entity.type
_entity.pdbx_description
1 polymer ?
#
loop_
_entity_poly.entity_id
_entity_poly.type
_entity_poly.pdbx_seq_one_letter_code
_entity_poly.pdbx_strand_id
1 'polypeptide(L)'
;MRAQVVLLNPDFSPRPSEGIDWQVEQMSWQLAGGAAKASLSAIRGRFSDEWFSTFSDQILGLPLEIRGADGEVLWNGWVQTISYSGRGARLTRSLQEMYNRVIVRYPCQNPQLSPLERWQYTGWMDAADSQAHFGRREKLVSISQADPYLANQSLLAAFHALQSRPSLRIEADPAGKEGRLEMNCRGWWQRLDWVLDANPQGMLAHLSGGKSQVLLGRLASQAQVAQSFWNAETDFRLGQIWLRAAIIGQSVDDLQVAVHADEHGKPGVLLSQVEHAATSLDGGWQWHCWQLAEPCLLAVNENNWIVIKRSGSINSEVYYLLESDDGNGYAGGVLKRWDGSNWQTLGQDLRFCLIAHEPSSVLLSNLLGSEKCSGFIRGVLTPPLSQEPDRMLPRWRPLALSYRARIEGWLQGVPRQSAFVDAQRNLQVIALPRAGAEFNISSMKPASINRLNAALYSGNNLLGCPVFNDFTAANENWVQAVQWRQGKGYSWQFQA
;
A
#
# COMPACT_ATOMS: atom_id res chain seq x y z
N MET A 1 -18.59 16.33 -32.07
CA MET A 1 -18.55 16.63 -30.63
C MET A 1 -17.09 16.86 -30.23
N ARG A 2 -16.74 18.00 -29.61
CA ARG A 2 -15.35 18.31 -29.22
C ARG A 2 -15.23 18.20 -27.70
N ALA A 3 -14.69 17.10 -27.20
CA ALA A 3 -14.20 17.05 -25.83
C ALA A 3 -13.03 18.03 -25.72
N GLN A 4 -13.01 18.85 -24.67
CA GLN A 4 -11.96 19.84 -24.48
C GLN A 4 -10.83 19.21 -23.66
N VAL A 5 -9.61 19.23 -24.20
CA VAL A 5 -8.41 18.84 -23.45
C VAL A 5 -7.85 20.07 -22.74
N VAL A 6 -7.69 19.98 -21.43
CA VAL A 6 -7.14 21.05 -20.59
C VAL A 6 -5.91 20.51 -19.86
N LEU A 7 -4.74 21.03 -20.22
CA LEU A 7 -3.52 20.87 -19.43
C LEU A 7 -3.58 21.82 -18.24
N LEU A 8 -3.12 21.37 -17.08
CA LEU A 8 -3.06 22.20 -15.88
C LEU A 8 -1.62 22.34 -15.40
N ASN A 9 -1.34 23.41 -14.67
CA ASN A 9 -0.10 23.57 -13.92
C ASN A 9 -0.07 22.62 -12.71
N PRO A 10 1.08 22.45 -12.03
CA PRO A 10 1.16 21.62 -10.82
C PRO A 10 0.22 22.03 -9.68
N ASP A 11 -0.15 23.32 -9.62
CA ASP A 11 -1.17 23.85 -8.70
C ASP A 11 -2.61 23.64 -9.18
N PHE A 12 -2.78 22.99 -10.33
CA PHE A 12 -4.04 22.69 -11.03
C PHE A 12 -4.78 23.91 -11.59
N SER A 13 -4.09 25.05 -11.74
CA SER A 13 -4.59 26.16 -12.55
C SER A 13 -4.55 25.81 -14.05
N PRO A 14 -5.52 26.27 -14.87
CA PRO A 14 -5.51 26.02 -16.30
C PRO A 14 -4.25 26.57 -16.98
N ARG A 15 -3.61 25.75 -17.81
CA ARG A 15 -2.48 26.17 -18.65
C ARG A 15 -2.99 26.58 -20.04
N PRO A 16 -2.49 27.68 -20.63
CA PRO A 16 -2.82 28.06 -22.01
C PRO A 16 -2.49 26.94 -23.00
N SER A 17 -3.34 26.71 -24.00
CA SER A 17 -3.25 25.55 -24.91
C SER A 17 -2.08 25.57 -25.90
N GLU A 18 -1.14 26.52 -25.81
CA GLU A 18 0.03 26.69 -26.70
C GLU A 18 -0.27 26.59 -28.21
N GLY A 19 -1.53 26.82 -28.60
CA GLY A 19 -2.00 26.68 -29.99
C GLY A 19 -2.12 25.24 -30.50
N ILE A 20 -2.14 24.23 -29.62
CA ILE A 20 -2.32 22.82 -30.00
C ILE A 20 -3.78 22.41 -29.84
N ASP A 21 -4.41 21.97 -30.93
CA ASP A 21 -5.76 21.41 -30.91
C ASP A 21 -5.71 19.88 -30.74
N TRP A 22 -5.76 19.44 -29.47
CA TRP A 22 -5.72 18.02 -29.12
C TRP A 22 -7.06 17.34 -29.39
N GLN A 23 -7.02 16.24 -30.14
CA GLN A 23 -8.14 15.34 -30.38
C GLN A 23 -8.05 14.13 -29.45
N VAL A 24 -9.14 13.80 -28.78
CA VAL A 24 -9.23 12.60 -27.93
C VAL A 24 -9.51 11.38 -28.79
N GLU A 25 -8.56 10.45 -28.83
CA GLU A 25 -8.67 9.20 -29.60
C GLU A 25 -9.33 8.10 -28.77
N GLN A 26 -8.96 8.03 -27.48
CA GLN A 26 -9.39 6.97 -26.59
C GLN A 26 -9.34 7.41 -25.13
N MET A 27 -10.29 6.93 -24.33
CA MET A 27 -10.29 7.02 -22.86
C MET A 27 -10.67 5.66 -22.27
N SER A 28 -10.14 5.32 -21.10
CA SER A 28 -10.54 4.12 -20.36
C SER A 28 -10.55 4.35 -18.86
N TRP A 29 -11.40 3.58 -18.19
CA TRP A 29 -11.59 3.54 -16.74
C TRP A 29 -11.63 2.08 -16.29
N GLN A 30 -11.15 1.80 -15.08
CA GLN A 30 -11.14 0.44 -14.53
C GLN A 30 -11.21 0.43 -13.00
N LEU A 31 -11.78 -0.63 -12.42
CA LEU A 31 -11.66 -0.95 -11.01
C LEU A 31 -10.50 -1.94 -10.75
N ALA A 32 -9.71 -1.76 -9.71
CA ALA A 32 -9.57 -0.53 -8.94
C ALA A 32 -8.86 0.57 -9.76
N GLY A 33 -9.21 1.83 -9.52
CA GLY A 33 -8.44 3.00 -9.93
C GLY A 33 -9.20 4.15 -10.59
N GLY A 34 -10.32 3.89 -11.26
CA GLY A 34 -11.06 4.92 -12.00
C GLY A 34 -10.44 5.19 -13.36
N ALA A 35 -10.22 6.46 -13.70
CA ALA A 35 -9.50 6.84 -14.92
C ALA A 35 -8.18 6.06 -15.04
N ALA A 36 -7.95 5.41 -16.19
CA ALA A 36 -6.84 4.47 -16.36
C ALA A 36 -5.85 4.92 -17.45
N LYS A 37 -6.36 5.15 -18.66
CA LYS A 37 -5.55 5.61 -19.81
C LYS A 37 -6.35 6.58 -20.66
N ALA A 38 -5.66 7.55 -21.25
CA ALA A 38 -6.19 8.33 -22.37
C ALA A 38 -5.10 8.49 -23.43
N SER A 39 -5.51 8.48 -24.69
CA SER A 39 -4.63 8.72 -25.84
C SER A 39 -5.18 9.89 -26.63
N LEU A 40 -4.32 10.86 -26.91
CA LEU A 40 -4.65 12.09 -27.60
C LEU A 40 -3.73 12.24 -28.82
N SER A 41 -4.24 12.84 -29.88
CA SER A 41 -3.42 13.20 -31.03
C SER A 41 -3.66 14.63 -31.48
N ALA A 42 -2.63 15.27 -32.02
CA ALA A 42 -2.74 16.60 -32.61
C ALA A 42 -1.89 16.65 -33.87
N ILE A 43 -2.32 17.48 -34.82
CA ILE A 43 -1.50 17.83 -35.98
C ILE A 43 -0.94 19.21 -35.72
N ARG A 44 0.37 19.29 -35.55
CA ARG A 44 1.11 20.55 -35.46
C ARG A 44 2.18 20.47 -36.54
N GLY A 45 2.20 21.46 -37.44
CA GLY A 45 3.19 21.51 -38.52
C GLY A 45 4.64 21.41 -38.00
N ARG A 46 5.62 21.40 -38.91
CA ARG A 46 7.03 21.13 -38.55
C ARG A 46 7.54 22.08 -37.46
N PHE A 47 8.21 21.51 -36.46
CA PHE A 47 8.96 22.23 -35.42
C PHE A 47 10.36 21.63 -35.24
N SER A 48 11.25 22.35 -34.54
CA SER A 48 12.62 21.89 -34.27
C SER A 48 12.66 20.82 -33.18
N ASP A 49 13.70 19.99 -33.18
CA ASP A 49 13.92 18.98 -32.15
C ASP A 49 14.12 19.62 -30.76
N GLU A 50 14.73 20.81 -30.72
CA GLU A 50 14.90 21.62 -29.50
C GLU A 50 13.57 22.10 -28.93
N TRP A 51 12.65 22.54 -29.81
CA TRP A 51 11.29 22.90 -29.39
C TRP A 51 10.59 21.68 -28.80
N PHE A 52 10.67 20.51 -29.45
CA PHE A 52 10.05 19.29 -28.94
C PHE A 52 10.63 18.88 -27.58
N SER A 53 11.95 18.96 -27.42
CA SER A 53 12.59 18.64 -26.14
C SER A 53 12.08 19.55 -25.03
N THR A 54 12.13 20.88 -25.25
CA THR A 54 11.67 21.88 -24.28
C THR A 54 10.19 21.70 -23.95
N PHE A 55 9.35 21.54 -24.96
CA PHE A 55 7.92 21.30 -24.79
C PHE A 55 7.65 20.01 -24.01
N SER A 56 8.33 18.91 -24.36
CA SER A 56 8.15 17.63 -23.68
C SER A 56 8.53 17.69 -22.21
N ASP A 57 9.63 18.36 -21.86
CA ASP A 57 10.05 18.54 -20.47
C ASP A 57 9.04 19.39 -19.68
N GLN A 58 8.39 20.36 -20.33
CA GLN A 58 7.41 21.24 -19.68
C GLN A 58 6.04 20.59 -19.46
N ILE A 59 5.66 19.56 -20.21
CA ILE A 59 4.33 18.94 -20.10
C ILE A 59 4.33 17.59 -19.40
N LEU A 60 5.46 16.87 -19.39
CA LEU A 60 5.53 15.54 -18.79
C LEU A 60 5.28 15.63 -17.29
N GLY A 61 4.40 14.77 -16.79
CA GLY A 61 4.00 14.76 -15.39
C GLY A 61 2.92 15.77 -15.04
N LEU A 62 2.57 16.70 -15.94
CA LEU A 62 1.53 17.67 -15.67
C LEU A 62 0.15 17.02 -15.60
N PRO A 63 -0.75 17.57 -14.75
CA PRO A 63 -2.15 17.21 -14.75
C PRO A 63 -2.84 17.49 -16.09
N LEU A 64 -3.79 16.64 -16.44
CA LEU A 64 -4.64 16.79 -17.61
C LEU A 64 -6.07 16.39 -17.28
N GLU A 65 -7.01 17.18 -17.79
CA GLU A 65 -8.44 16.90 -17.76
C GLU A 65 -9.02 16.88 -19.17
N ILE A 66 -9.92 15.93 -19.41
CA ILE A 66 -10.75 15.88 -20.61
C ILE A 66 -12.16 16.22 -20.17
N ARG A 67 -12.69 17.31 -20.72
CA ARG A 67 -13.97 17.89 -20.32
C ARG A 67 -15.06 17.72 -21.38
N GLY A 68 -16.28 17.51 -20.92
CA GLY A 68 -17.49 17.50 -21.72
C GLY A 68 -17.87 18.90 -22.20
N ALA A 69 -18.93 18.98 -23.01
CA ALA A 69 -19.41 20.25 -23.57
C ALA A 69 -20.01 21.19 -22.51
N ASP A 70 -20.47 20.62 -21.40
CA ASP A 70 -21.01 21.29 -20.20
C ASP A 70 -19.92 21.64 -19.17
N GLY A 71 -18.66 21.32 -19.46
CA GLY A 71 -17.52 21.55 -18.57
C GLY A 71 -17.27 20.46 -17.53
N GLU A 72 -18.07 19.39 -17.52
CA GLU A 72 -17.88 18.24 -16.63
C GLU A 72 -16.56 17.51 -16.92
N VAL A 73 -15.90 16.97 -15.89
CA VAL A 73 -14.65 16.21 -16.07
C VAL A 73 -14.97 14.76 -16.41
N LEU A 74 -14.76 14.39 -17.66
CA LEU A 74 -14.99 13.04 -18.16
C LEU A 74 -13.84 12.10 -17.75
N TRP A 75 -12.61 12.59 -17.87
CA TRP A 75 -11.39 11.85 -17.55
C TRP A 75 -10.35 12.79 -16.95
N ASN A 76 -9.62 12.34 -15.93
CA ASN A 76 -8.54 13.09 -15.32
C ASN A 76 -7.31 12.22 -15.07
N GLY A 77 -6.15 12.85 -15.08
CA GLY A 77 -4.88 12.16 -14.87
C GLY A 77 -3.70 13.06 -15.16
N TRP A 78 -2.63 12.47 -15.66
CA TRP A 78 -1.37 13.14 -15.94
C TRP A 78 -0.72 12.63 -17.22
N VAL A 79 0.15 13.46 -17.80
CA VAL A 79 0.86 13.17 -19.05
C VAL A 79 2.05 12.24 -18.77
N GLN A 80 2.02 11.02 -19.28
CA GLN A 80 3.11 10.05 -19.06
C GLN A 80 4.14 10.05 -20.18
N THR A 81 3.67 10.14 -21.42
CA THR A 81 4.50 10.02 -22.61
C THR A 81 3.99 10.98 -23.67
N ILE A 82 4.92 11.64 -24.36
CA ILE A 82 4.63 12.36 -25.59
C ILE A 82 5.56 11.87 -26.70
N SER A 83 5.02 11.77 -27.89
CA SER A 83 5.79 11.45 -29.09
C SER A 83 5.45 12.35 -30.25
N TYR A 84 6.43 12.53 -31.12
CA TYR A 84 6.35 13.31 -32.35
C TYR A 84 6.84 12.48 -33.52
N SER A 85 6.05 12.40 -34.59
CA SER A 85 6.45 11.80 -35.87
C SER A 85 6.75 12.90 -36.90
N GLY A 86 7.97 12.89 -37.43
CA GLY A 86 8.41 13.82 -38.47
C GLY A 86 9.77 13.43 -39.07
N ARG A 87 10.01 13.81 -40.34
CA ARG A 87 11.28 13.54 -41.06
C ARG A 87 11.66 12.04 -41.10
N GLY A 88 10.67 11.15 -41.17
CA GLY A 88 10.89 9.71 -41.19
C GLY A 88 11.35 9.12 -39.85
N ALA A 89 11.23 9.85 -38.75
CA ALA A 89 11.55 9.40 -37.40
C ALA A 89 10.43 9.73 -36.41
N ARG A 90 10.36 8.93 -35.35
CA ARG A 90 9.49 9.13 -34.20
C ARG A 90 10.33 9.38 -32.95
N LEU A 91 10.20 10.58 -32.38
CA LEU A 91 10.82 10.96 -31.12
C LEU A 91 9.81 10.70 -30.00
N THR A 92 10.21 9.93 -28.97
CA THR A 92 9.36 9.61 -27.82
C THR A 92 10.05 10.00 -26.52
N ARG A 93 9.36 10.78 -25.70
CA ARG A 93 9.78 11.17 -24.34
C ARG A 93 8.84 10.56 -23.32
N SER A 94 9.37 9.85 -22.33
CA SER A 94 8.52 9.13 -21.35
C SER A 94 9.05 9.18 -19.92
N LEU A 95 8.11 9.28 -18.99
CA LEU A 95 8.34 9.08 -17.56
C LEU A 95 8.32 7.60 -17.14
N GLN A 96 7.97 6.67 -18.03
CA GLN A 96 7.71 5.27 -17.66
C GLN A 96 8.92 4.56 -17.02
N GLU A 97 10.13 4.88 -17.45
CA GLU A 97 11.38 4.28 -16.97
C GLU A 97 12.10 5.17 -15.94
N MET A 98 11.53 6.33 -15.64
CA MET A 98 12.14 7.29 -14.73
C MET A 98 12.06 6.81 -13.29
N TYR A 99 13.17 6.86 -12.56
CA TYR A 99 13.24 6.75 -11.10
C TYR A 99 14.24 7.78 -10.59
N ASN A 100 13.79 8.68 -9.72
CA ASN A 100 14.59 9.80 -9.23
C ASN A 100 14.81 9.73 -7.71
N ARG A 101 14.48 8.58 -7.11
CA ARG A 101 14.78 8.25 -5.73
C ARG A 101 14.99 6.73 -5.58
N VAL A 102 16.14 6.31 -5.09
CA VAL A 102 16.51 4.89 -5.04
C VAL A 102 16.97 4.50 -3.65
N ILE A 103 16.62 3.29 -3.23
CA ILE A 103 17.10 2.64 -2.01
C ILE A 103 17.37 1.17 -2.30
N VAL A 104 18.37 0.60 -1.62
CA VAL A 104 18.67 -0.83 -1.69
C VAL A 104 18.29 -1.49 -0.38
N ARG A 105 17.61 -2.64 -0.46
CA ARG A 105 17.47 -3.59 0.66
C ARG A 105 18.38 -4.79 0.49
N TYR A 106 18.85 -5.31 1.61
CA TYR A 106 19.71 -6.48 1.69
C TYR A 106 19.34 -7.31 2.93
N PRO A 107 19.52 -8.63 2.93
CA PRO A 107 19.10 -9.46 4.05
C PRO A 107 19.93 -9.14 5.30
N CYS A 108 19.30 -9.25 6.47
CA CYS A 108 20.01 -9.24 7.74
C CYS A 108 20.95 -10.45 7.82
N GLN A 109 22.15 -10.27 8.39
CA GLN A 109 23.12 -11.37 8.54
C GLN A 109 22.59 -12.52 9.41
N ASN A 110 21.68 -12.23 10.33
CA ASN A 110 21.10 -13.24 11.20
C ASN A 110 19.56 -13.11 11.25
N PRO A 111 18.83 -13.67 10.27
CA PRO A 111 17.38 -13.46 10.13
C PRO A 111 16.56 -14.09 11.26
N GLN A 112 17.15 -14.98 12.07
CA GLN A 112 16.52 -15.51 13.28
C GLN A 112 16.36 -14.44 14.37
N LEU A 113 17.03 -13.29 14.24
CA LEU A 113 16.98 -12.24 15.24
C LEU A 113 15.64 -11.50 15.27
N SER A 114 14.87 -11.47 14.18
CA SER A 114 13.62 -10.73 14.14
C SER A 114 12.59 -11.43 13.26
N PRO A 115 11.33 -11.58 13.72
CA PRO A 115 10.26 -12.12 12.88
C PRO A 115 9.89 -11.18 11.73
N LEU A 116 10.17 -9.87 11.90
CA LEU A 116 9.66 -8.79 11.06
C LEU A 116 10.77 -8.06 10.28
N GLU A 117 11.99 -8.04 10.81
CA GLU A 117 13.15 -7.32 10.22
C GLU A 117 14.10 -8.31 9.53
N ARG A 118 13.63 -8.88 8.43
CA ARG A 118 14.46 -9.76 7.57
C ARG A 118 15.40 -8.97 6.64
N TRP A 119 15.15 -7.67 6.51
CA TRP A 119 15.82 -6.79 5.57
C TRP A 119 16.41 -5.59 6.30
N GLN A 120 17.62 -5.22 5.91
CA GLN A 120 18.21 -3.91 6.17
C GLN A 120 18.16 -3.07 4.90
N TYR A 121 18.38 -1.77 5.06
CA TYR A 121 18.23 -0.79 4.00
C TYR A 121 19.40 0.18 4.01
N THR A 122 19.83 0.61 2.83
CA THR A 122 20.76 1.74 2.69
C THR A 122 20.05 3.06 3.00
N GLY A 123 20.81 4.15 3.02
CA GLY A 123 20.23 5.48 2.85
C GLY A 123 19.55 5.64 1.48
N TRP A 124 18.65 6.61 1.38
CA TRP A 124 18.08 7.02 0.10
C TRP A 124 19.10 7.80 -0.73
N MET A 125 19.05 7.61 -2.04
CA MET A 125 19.73 8.45 -3.02
C MET A 125 18.71 9.23 -3.84
N ASP A 126 18.86 10.55 -3.88
CA ASP A 126 17.86 11.48 -4.39
C ASP A 126 18.40 12.31 -5.56
N ALA A 127 17.58 12.47 -6.61
CA ALA A 127 17.77 13.48 -7.66
C ALA A 127 16.79 14.64 -7.43
N ALA A 128 17.12 15.54 -6.51
CA ALA A 128 16.21 16.60 -6.01
C ALA A 128 15.60 17.45 -7.14
N ASP A 129 16.40 17.92 -8.10
CA ASP A 129 15.90 18.73 -9.23
C ASP A 129 14.87 17.98 -10.07
N SER A 130 15.10 16.68 -10.31
CA SER A 130 14.15 15.84 -11.03
C SER A 130 12.87 15.62 -10.23
N GLN A 131 12.98 15.45 -8.91
CA GLN A 131 11.82 15.30 -8.04
C GLN A 131 10.97 16.57 -8.01
N ALA A 132 11.60 17.75 -7.96
CA ALA A 132 10.91 19.03 -8.00
C ALA A 132 10.15 19.24 -9.31
N HIS A 133 10.74 18.79 -10.44
CA HIS A 133 10.16 19.02 -11.76
C HIS A 133 9.13 17.97 -12.19
N PHE A 134 9.45 16.68 -12.04
CA PHE A 134 8.60 15.58 -12.52
C PHE A 134 7.81 14.86 -11.41
N GLY A 135 8.07 15.20 -10.15
CA GLY A 135 7.55 14.50 -8.98
C GLY A 135 8.41 13.29 -8.59
N ARG A 136 8.26 12.84 -7.33
CA ARG A 136 9.06 11.76 -6.76
C ARG A 136 8.59 10.37 -7.20
N ARG A 137 9.51 9.58 -7.78
CA ARG A 137 9.33 8.17 -8.13
C ARG A 137 10.43 7.31 -7.53
N GLU A 138 10.01 6.43 -6.62
CA GLU A 138 10.86 5.63 -5.76
C GLU A 138 11.12 4.24 -6.34
N LYS A 139 12.35 3.73 -6.18
CA LYS A 139 12.75 2.37 -6.53
C LYS A 139 13.38 1.68 -5.34
N LEU A 140 12.83 0.53 -4.97
CA LEU A 140 13.47 -0.43 -4.08
C LEU A 140 14.22 -1.48 -4.91
N VAL A 141 15.53 -1.52 -4.76
CA VAL A 141 16.40 -2.56 -5.32
C VAL A 141 16.67 -3.58 -4.23
N SER A 142 16.68 -4.87 -4.56
CA SER A 142 16.96 -5.95 -3.60
C SER A 142 18.22 -6.68 -4.01
N ILE A 143 19.14 -6.87 -3.07
CA ILE A 143 20.28 -7.77 -3.25
C ILE A 143 20.13 -8.98 -2.31
N SER A 144 20.75 -10.10 -2.68
CA SER A 144 20.66 -11.36 -1.95
C SER A 144 21.73 -11.54 -0.87
N GLN A 145 22.75 -10.69 -0.85
CA GLN A 145 23.91 -10.82 0.02
C GLN A 145 23.79 -9.89 1.22
N ALA A 146 24.07 -10.40 2.42
CA ALA A 146 24.00 -9.66 3.68
C ALA A 146 25.26 -8.80 3.89
N ASP A 147 25.53 -7.89 2.94
CA ASP A 147 26.71 -7.05 2.90
C ASP A 147 26.32 -5.57 2.70
N PRO A 148 26.51 -4.71 3.74
CA PRO A 148 26.19 -3.29 3.65
C PRO A 148 27.09 -2.52 2.67
N TYR A 149 28.33 -2.97 2.44
CA TYR A 149 29.24 -2.32 1.49
C TYR A 149 28.75 -2.57 0.05
N LEU A 150 28.43 -3.83 -0.28
CA LEU A 150 27.84 -4.18 -1.57
C LEU A 150 26.49 -3.47 -1.78
N ALA A 151 25.67 -3.33 -0.74
CA ALA A 151 24.41 -2.61 -0.83
C ALA A 151 24.61 -1.15 -1.26
N ASN A 152 25.59 -0.46 -0.66
CA ASN A 152 25.92 0.94 -1.03
C ASN A 152 26.52 1.05 -2.45
N GLN A 153 27.34 0.09 -2.88
CA GLN A 153 27.81 0.06 -4.27
C GLN A 153 26.67 -0.19 -5.26
N SER A 154 25.77 -1.12 -4.92
CA SER A 154 24.58 -1.42 -5.74
C SER A 154 23.64 -0.22 -5.84
N LEU A 155 23.55 0.60 -4.79
CA LEU A 155 22.77 1.84 -4.79
C LEU A 155 23.32 2.82 -5.83
N LEU A 156 24.62 3.08 -5.81
CA LEU A 156 25.28 3.96 -6.79
C LEU A 156 25.10 3.44 -8.22
N ALA A 157 25.37 2.15 -8.44
CA ALA A 157 25.23 1.53 -9.75
C ALA A 157 23.79 1.59 -10.27
N ALA A 158 22.81 1.28 -9.42
CA ALA A 158 21.39 1.37 -9.77
C ALA A 158 20.98 2.82 -10.06
N PHE A 159 21.42 3.78 -9.26
CA PHE A 159 21.07 5.19 -9.47
C PHE A 159 21.63 5.74 -10.79
N HIS A 160 22.86 5.35 -11.18
CA HIS A 160 23.43 5.73 -12.47
C HIS A 160 22.84 4.98 -13.67
N ALA A 161 22.42 3.73 -13.48
CA ALA A 161 21.76 2.95 -14.53
C ALA A 161 20.31 3.40 -14.77
N LEU A 162 19.64 3.85 -13.71
CA LEU A 162 18.28 4.36 -13.79
C LEU A 162 18.26 5.78 -14.34
N GLN A 163 17.27 6.06 -15.18
CA GLN A 163 17.07 7.39 -15.71
C GLN A 163 16.42 8.26 -14.64
N SER A 164 17.18 9.18 -14.05
CA SER A 164 16.61 10.19 -13.16
C SER A 164 15.80 11.26 -13.92
N ARG A 165 15.80 11.23 -15.25
CA ARG A 165 15.04 12.13 -16.14
C ARG A 165 14.18 11.33 -17.12
N PRO A 166 13.24 11.95 -17.85
CA PRO A 166 12.47 11.27 -18.88
C PRO A 166 13.37 10.63 -19.94
N SER A 167 13.06 9.38 -20.32
CA SER A 167 13.81 8.70 -21.37
C SER A 167 13.53 9.32 -22.74
N LEU A 168 14.53 9.31 -23.63
CA LEU A 168 14.39 9.62 -25.05
C LEU A 168 14.50 8.33 -25.86
N ARG A 169 13.56 8.11 -26.77
CA ARG A 169 13.68 7.08 -27.80
C ARG A 169 13.48 7.70 -29.16
N ILE A 170 14.29 7.25 -30.11
CA ILE A 170 14.25 7.67 -31.51
C ILE A 170 14.06 6.39 -32.32
N GLU A 171 12.96 6.32 -33.05
CA GLU A 171 12.59 5.17 -33.87
C GLU A 171 12.44 5.61 -35.32
N ALA A 172 12.81 4.75 -36.29
CA ALA A 172 12.54 5.02 -37.70
C ALA A 172 11.04 4.90 -37.95
N ASP A 173 10.44 5.93 -38.54
CA ASP A 173 9.01 6.02 -38.83
C ASP A 173 8.79 6.55 -40.26
N PRO A 174 9.22 5.81 -41.30
CA PRO A 174 9.13 6.25 -42.69
C PRO A 174 7.68 6.38 -43.19
N ALA A 175 6.73 5.70 -42.53
CA ALA A 175 5.30 5.77 -42.82
C ALA A 175 4.54 6.75 -41.90
N GLY A 176 5.24 7.41 -40.99
CA GLY A 176 4.67 8.34 -40.02
C GLY A 176 4.00 9.53 -40.68
N LYS A 177 2.84 9.91 -40.17
CA LYS A 177 2.19 11.16 -40.60
C LYS A 177 3.05 12.33 -40.09
N GLU A 178 3.68 13.07 -41.01
CA GLU A 178 4.49 14.23 -40.65
C GLU A 178 3.68 15.23 -39.81
N GLY A 179 4.29 15.76 -38.76
CA GLY A 179 3.65 16.78 -37.93
C GLY A 179 2.68 16.19 -36.88
N ARG A 180 2.67 14.88 -36.68
CA ARG A 180 1.76 14.27 -35.70
C ARG A 180 2.38 14.24 -34.31
N LEU A 181 1.65 14.80 -33.35
CA LEU A 181 1.88 14.63 -31.92
C LEU A 181 0.94 13.57 -31.38
N GLU A 182 1.46 12.70 -30.52
CA GLU A 182 0.67 11.72 -29.78
C GLU A 182 1.02 11.79 -28.30
N MET A 183 0.00 11.91 -27.45
CA MET A 183 0.15 11.96 -26.00
C MET A 183 -0.56 10.77 -25.36
N ASN A 184 0.15 10.08 -24.48
CA ASN A 184 -0.42 9.01 -23.66
C ASN A 184 -0.44 9.43 -22.20
N CYS A 185 -1.64 9.42 -21.63
CA CYS A 185 -1.92 9.86 -20.28
C CYS A 185 -2.31 8.67 -19.39
N ARG A 186 -2.09 8.81 -18.09
CA ARG A 186 -2.47 7.84 -17.05
C ARG A 186 -3.33 8.52 -15.99
N GLY A 187 -4.24 7.77 -15.38
CA GLY A 187 -4.99 8.29 -14.25
C GLY A 187 -4.15 8.48 -12.99
N TRP A 188 -4.76 9.12 -12.00
CA TRP A 188 -4.12 9.40 -10.72
C TRP A 188 -3.83 8.15 -9.89
N TRP A 189 -4.64 7.09 -10.03
CA TRP A 189 -4.40 5.82 -9.34
C TRP A 189 -3.02 5.24 -9.67
N GLN A 190 -2.57 5.33 -10.93
CA GLN A 190 -1.26 4.82 -11.33
C GLN A 190 -0.10 5.63 -10.75
N ARG A 191 -0.35 6.84 -10.23
CA ARG A 191 0.66 7.65 -9.53
C ARG A 191 0.97 7.11 -8.13
N LEU A 192 0.07 6.34 -7.53
CA LEU A 192 0.31 5.64 -6.26
C LEU A 192 1.39 4.55 -6.37
N ASP A 193 1.75 4.11 -7.58
CA ASP A 193 2.89 3.21 -7.79
C ASP A 193 4.25 3.91 -7.66
N TRP A 194 4.27 5.25 -7.64
CA TRP A 194 5.51 6.02 -7.60
C TRP A 194 6.13 6.10 -6.20
N VAL A 195 5.35 5.82 -5.16
CA VAL A 195 5.77 5.99 -3.77
C VAL A 195 5.68 4.66 -3.04
N LEU A 196 6.71 4.35 -2.26
CA LEU A 196 6.78 3.15 -1.43
C LEU A 196 6.19 3.42 -0.04
N ASP A 197 5.45 2.42 0.45
CA ASP A 197 4.86 2.38 1.78
C ASP A 197 5.81 1.72 2.79
N ALA A 198 6.03 2.45 3.88
CA ALA A 198 6.65 1.99 5.11
C ALA A 198 6.08 2.80 6.26
N ASN A 199 5.87 2.15 7.39
CA ASN A 199 5.52 2.81 8.63
C ASN A 199 6.28 2.13 9.79
N PRO A 200 7.22 2.82 10.45
CA PRO A 200 7.94 2.26 11.58
C PRO A 200 7.14 2.30 12.89
N GLN A 201 6.01 3.02 12.95
CA GLN A 201 5.19 3.15 14.16
C GLN A 201 4.34 1.92 14.43
N GLY A 202 3.87 1.77 15.67
CA GLY A 202 3.03 0.66 16.07
C GLY A 202 3.80 -0.64 16.24
N MET A 203 5.11 -0.56 16.55
CA MET A 203 5.95 -1.68 16.90
C MET A 203 6.70 -1.37 18.19
N LEU A 204 6.59 -2.29 19.15
CA LEU A 204 7.35 -2.26 20.38
C LEU A 204 8.02 -3.63 20.52
N ALA A 205 9.35 -3.69 20.58
CA ALA A 205 10.05 -4.96 20.52
C ALA A 205 11.36 -4.99 21.32
N HIS A 206 11.72 -6.19 21.77
CA HIS A 206 13.06 -6.54 22.22
C HIS A 206 13.54 -7.74 21.39
N LEU A 207 14.38 -7.46 20.38
CA LEU A 207 14.79 -8.43 19.37
C LEU A 207 16.26 -8.84 19.49
N SER A 208 17.06 -8.19 20.33
CA SER A 208 18.46 -8.56 20.55
C SER A 208 18.60 -9.98 21.10
N GLY A 209 19.73 -10.62 20.81
CA GLY A 209 19.94 -12.07 20.84
C GLY A 209 19.64 -12.77 22.18
N GLY A 210 19.23 -14.03 22.07
CA GLY A 210 18.98 -14.91 23.21
C GLY A 210 20.13 -15.89 23.39
N LYS A 211 20.70 -15.91 24.60
CA LYS A 211 21.65 -16.94 25.04
C LYS A 211 21.10 -17.77 26.20
N SER A 212 19.90 -17.43 26.66
CA SER A 212 19.23 -18.05 27.78
C SER A 212 17.83 -18.51 27.38
N GLN A 213 17.19 -19.23 28.29
CA GLN A 213 15.84 -19.71 28.14
C GLN A 213 15.10 -19.70 29.47
N VAL A 214 13.80 -19.42 29.40
CA VAL A 214 12.87 -19.53 30.51
C VAL A 214 12.08 -20.82 30.33
N LEU A 215 12.19 -21.71 31.31
CA LEU A 215 11.34 -22.90 31.43
C LEU A 215 9.94 -22.48 31.90
N LEU A 216 8.92 -23.03 31.25
CA LEU A 216 7.52 -22.73 31.56
C LEU A 216 6.69 -24.01 31.61
N GLY A 217 5.94 -24.20 32.70
CA GLY A 217 5.03 -25.32 32.90
C GLY A 217 5.69 -26.62 33.36
N ARG A 218 6.99 -26.62 33.70
CA ARG A 218 7.71 -27.83 34.18
C ARG A 218 7.58 -28.08 35.69
N LEU A 219 7.60 -27.00 36.47
CA LEU A 219 7.46 -27.01 37.94
C LEU A 219 6.43 -25.95 38.36
N ALA A 220 5.90 -26.06 39.59
CA ALA A 220 4.96 -25.07 40.13
C ALA A 220 5.56 -23.65 40.20
N SER A 221 6.85 -23.55 40.53
CA SER A 221 7.61 -22.29 40.52
C SER A 221 7.93 -21.77 39.12
N GLN A 222 7.46 -22.45 38.07
CA GLN A 222 7.62 -22.11 36.66
C GLN A 222 6.26 -22.11 35.95
N ALA A 223 5.16 -21.94 36.70
CA ALA A 223 3.81 -21.98 36.14
C ALA A 223 3.51 -20.78 35.23
N GLN A 224 4.10 -19.62 35.55
CA GLN A 224 3.89 -18.37 34.79
C GLN A 224 5.17 -17.54 34.72
N VAL A 225 5.31 -16.82 33.62
CA VAL A 225 6.34 -15.78 33.44
C VAL A 225 5.67 -14.53 32.89
N ALA A 226 6.19 -13.36 33.22
CA ALA A 226 5.65 -12.08 32.77
C ALA A 226 6.76 -11.11 32.39
N GLN A 227 6.72 -10.56 31.17
CA GLN A 227 7.59 -9.48 30.74
C GLN A 227 6.80 -8.17 30.77
N SER A 228 7.30 -7.17 31.48
CA SER A 228 6.71 -5.84 31.43
C SER A 228 7.24 -5.06 30.22
N PHE A 229 6.45 -4.10 29.76
CA PHE A 229 6.81 -3.22 28.68
C PHE A 229 6.11 -1.85 28.80
N TRP A 230 6.84 -0.81 28.39
CA TRP A 230 6.38 0.56 28.42
C TRP A 230 5.81 1.00 27.07
N ASN A 231 4.55 1.44 27.04
CA ASN A 231 3.97 2.04 25.84
C ASN A 231 4.16 3.56 25.85
N ALA A 232 4.93 4.09 24.90
CA ALA A 232 5.10 5.54 24.70
C ALA A 232 4.20 6.12 23.59
N GLU A 233 3.49 5.28 22.82
CA GLU A 233 2.66 5.73 21.71
C GLU A 233 1.21 5.96 22.15
N THR A 234 0.59 7.01 21.60
CA THR A 234 -0.86 7.20 21.69
C THR A 234 -1.58 6.20 20.77
N ASP A 235 -2.79 5.80 21.17
CA ASP A 235 -3.65 4.91 20.39
C ASP A 235 -2.98 3.58 19.99
N PHE A 236 -2.10 3.04 20.84
CA PHE A 236 -1.48 1.74 20.58
C PHE A 236 -2.48 0.61 20.86
N ARG A 237 -3.17 0.17 19.80
CA ARG A 237 -4.10 -0.96 19.86
C ARG A 237 -3.37 -2.25 19.57
N LEU A 238 -2.82 -2.90 20.59
CA LEU A 238 -2.09 -4.16 20.45
C LEU A 238 -2.96 -5.21 19.77
N GLY A 239 -2.54 -5.70 18.60
CA GLY A 239 -3.26 -6.74 17.86
C GLY A 239 -2.47 -8.04 17.71
N GLN A 240 -1.14 -7.99 17.73
CA GLN A 240 -0.27 -9.17 17.63
C GLN A 240 0.84 -9.15 18.67
N ILE A 241 1.10 -10.33 19.23
CA ILE A 241 2.22 -10.60 20.13
C ILE A 241 3.07 -11.67 19.47
N TRP A 242 4.35 -11.39 19.27
CA TRP A 242 5.32 -12.33 18.73
C TRP A 242 6.29 -12.72 19.83
N LEU A 243 6.51 -14.03 20.01
CA LEU A 243 7.49 -14.58 20.94
C LEU A 243 8.30 -15.67 20.26
N ARG A 244 9.55 -15.83 20.67
CA ARG A 244 10.37 -16.97 20.26
C ARG A 244 10.22 -18.09 21.28
N ALA A 245 9.57 -19.17 20.86
CA ALA A 245 9.19 -20.28 21.72
C ALA A 245 9.57 -21.63 21.11
N ALA A 246 9.60 -22.66 21.94
CA ALA A 246 9.73 -24.06 21.56
C ALA A 246 9.00 -24.95 22.59
N ILE A 247 8.76 -26.20 22.21
CA ILE A 247 8.18 -27.22 23.09
C ILE A 247 9.14 -28.39 23.31
N ILE A 248 9.14 -28.92 24.52
CA ILE A 248 9.80 -30.19 24.88
C ILE A 248 8.72 -31.23 25.10
N GLY A 249 8.86 -32.38 24.44
CA GLY A 249 7.84 -33.44 24.43
C GLY A 249 6.65 -33.09 23.52
N GLN A 250 5.58 -33.87 23.62
CA GLN A 250 4.33 -33.64 22.89
C GLN A 250 3.24 -33.22 23.87
N SER A 251 2.75 -31.99 23.72
CA SER A 251 1.72 -31.43 24.60
C SER A 251 0.33 -31.55 24.00
N VAL A 252 -0.65 -31.83 24.86
CA VAL A 252 -2.09 -31.91 24.50
C VAL A 252 -2.86 -30.65 24.87
N ASP A 253 -2.19 -29.71 25.54
CA ASP A 253 -2.70 -28.42 25.97
C ASP A 253 -1.81 -27.32 25.43
N ASP A 254 -2.31 -26.09 25.46
CA ASP A 254 -1.81 -24.99 24.64
C ASP A 254 -0.94 -24.00 25.42
N LEU A 255 -0.26 -23.12 24.68
CA LEU A 255 0.50 -22.02 25.25
C LEU A 255 -0.36 -20.74 25.21
N GLN A 256 -0.70 -20.24 26.40
CA GLN A 256 -1.54 -19.05 26.56
C GLN A 256 -0.67 -17.81 26.80
N VAL A 257 -1.02 -16.73 26.10
CA VAL A 257 -0.44 -15.39 26.29
C VAL A 257 -1.56 -14.42 26.65
N ALA A 258 -1.35 -13.67 27.73
CA ALA A 258 -2.28 -12.68 28.24
C ALA A 258 -1.60 -11.32 28.38
N VAL A 259 -2.36 -10.25 28.18
CA VAL A 259 -1.95 -8.87 28.40
C VAL A 259 -2.60 -8.39 29.68
N HIS A 260 -1.82 -7.83 30.60
CA HIS A 260 -2.29 -7.31 31.87
C HIS A 260 -1.86 -5.85 32.05
N ALA A 261 -2.70 -5.07 32.74
CA ALA A 261 -2.30 -3.78 33.28
C ALA A 261 -1.24 -3.96 34.37
N ASP A 262 -0.44 -2.92 34.63
CA ASP A 262 0.48 -2.91 35.77
C ASP A 262 -0.28 -2.67 37.09
N GLU A 263 0.08 -3.42 38.13
CA GLU A 263 -0.38 -3.21 39.50
C GLU A 263 0.84 -3.14 40.44
N HIS A 264 1.49 -1.97 40.47
CA HIS A 264 2.66 -1.71 41.32
C HIS A 264 3.87 -2.58 40.93
N GLY A 265 4.19 -2.63 39.63
CA GLY A 265 5.35 -3.35 39.11
C GLY A 265 5.15 -4.86 39.04
N LYS A 266 3.90 -5.34 38.97
CA LYS A 266 3.55 -6.75 38.71
C LYS A 266 2.30 -6.82 37.83
N PRO A 267 2.03 -7.96 37.17
CA PRO A 267 0.79 -8.15 36.43
C PRO A 267 -0.45 -7.99 37.32
N GLY A 268 -1.37 -7.12 36.90
CA GLY A 268 -2.64 -6.82 37.56
C GLY A 268 -3.85 -7.33 36.77
N VAL A 269 -4.77 -6.43 36.44
CA VAL A 269 -6.02 -6.74 35.73
C VAL A 269 -5.74 -7.28 34.32
N LEU A 270 -6.44 -8.36 33.95
CA LEU A 270 -6.40 -8.92 32.59
C LEU A 270 -7.07 -7.96 31.59
N LEU A 271 -6.35 -7.62 30.53
CA LEU A 271 -6.84 -6.78 29.43
C LEU A 271 -7.23 -7.60 28.20
N SER A 272 -6.46 -8.63 27.86
CA SER A 272 -6.72 -9.51 26.70
C SER A 272 -5.98 -10.82 26.84
N GLN A 273 -6.43 -11.88 26.16
CA GLN A 273 -5.74 -13.18 26.16
C GLN A 273 -5.98 -13.94 24.86
N VAL A 274 -5.07 -14.85 24.55
CA VAL A 274 -5.11 -15.71 23.37
C VAL A 274 -4.28 -16.97 23.61
N GLU A 275 -4.73 -18.08 23.02
CA GLU A 275 -4.06 -19.38 23.07
C GLU A 275 -3.47 -19.72 21.71
N HIS A 276 -2.37 -20.48 21.73
CA HIS A 276 -1.73 -20.99 20.52
C HIS A 276 -1.49 -22.49 20.69
N ALA A 277 -1.94 -23.24 19.68
CA ALA A 277 -1.91 -24.69 19.72
C ALA A 277 -0.50 -25.24 19.92
N ALA A 278 -0.31 -26.22 20.80
CA ALA A 278 1.01 -26.82 21.03
C ALA A 278 1.64 -27.39 19.76
N THR A 279 0.82 -27.93 18.84
CA THR A 279 1.25 -28.55 17.59
C THR A 279 1.94 -27.58 16.63
N SER A 280 1.72 -26.27 16.75
CA SER A 280 2.42 -25.28 15.93
C SER A 280 3.79 -24.90 16.49
N LEU A 281 4.14 -25.34 17.71
CA LEU A 281 5.41 -25.09 18.39
C LEU A 281 6.45 -26.21 18.17
N ASP A 282 6.08 -27.24 17.42
CA ASP A 282 6.97 -28.35 17.05
C ASP A 282 8.08 -27.89 16.08
N GLY A 283 9.25 -28.52 16.15
CA GLY A 283 10.37 -28.23 15.24
C GLY A 283 11.42 -27.25 15.78
N GLY A 284 11.45 -27.04 17.10
CA GLY A 284 12.48 -26.26 17.79
C GLY A 284 12.19 -24.76 17.86
N TRP A 285 13.22 -23.94 18.09
CA TRP A 285 13.08 -22.51 18.32
C TRP A 285 12.57 -21.73 17.11
N GLN A 286 11.34 -21.24 17.19
CA GLN A 286 10.71 -20.44 16.14
C GLN A 286 9.98 -19.22 16.71
N TRP A 287 9.78 -18.22 15.84
CA TRP A 287 8.92 -17.09 16.16
C TRP A 287 7.46 -17.46 15.88
N HIS A 288 6.62 -17.31 16.89
CA HIS A 288 5.18 -17.56 16.79
C HIS A 288 4.40 -16.27 16.99
N CYS A 289 3.27 -16.15 16.31
CA CYS A 289 2.39 -14.99 16.36
C CYS A 289 1.09 -15.36 17.06
N TRP A 290 0.83 -14.70 18.18
CA TRP A 290 -0.46 -14.69 18.87
C TRP A 290 -1.26 -13.48 18.37
N GLN A 291 -2.33 -13.75 17.62
CA GLN A 291 -3.24 -12.73 17.12
C GLN A 291 -4.40 -12.56 18.10
N LEU A 292 -4.54 -11.37 18.69
CA LEU A 292 -5.68 -11.06 19.54
C LEU A 292 -6.95 -10.97 18.68
N ALA A 293 -8.06 -11.50 19.21
CA ALA A 293 -9.37 -11.46 18.55
C ALA A 293 -9.87 -10.02 18.38
N GLU A 294 -9.68 -9.20 19.41
CA GLU A 294 -9.93 -7.77 19.41
C GLU A 294 -8.66 -7.02 19.83
N PRO A 295 -8.17 -6.05 19.04
CA PRO A 295 -7.01 -5.28 19.42
C PRO A 295 -7.21 -4.51 20.72
N CYS A 296 -6.33 -4.75 21.69
CA CYS A 296 -6.40 -4.18 23.03
C CYS A 296 -5.77 -2.78 23.04
N LEU A 297 -6.54 -1.76 23.41
CA LEU A 297 -6.01 -0.40 23.55
C LEU A 297 -5.15 -0.30 24.81
N LEU A 298 -3.87 0.04 24.63
CA LEU A 298 -2.94 0.28 25.72
C LEU A 298 -2.90 1.76 26.06
N ALA A 299 -2.88 2.08 27.36
CA ALA A 299 -2.69 3.44 27.83
C ALA A 299 -1.29 3.95 27.46
N VAL A 300 -1.21 5.25 27.18
CA VAL A 300 0.05 5.93 26.87
C VAL A 300 0.80 6.24 28.16
N ASN A 301 2.13 6.09 28.12
CA ASN A 301 3.02 6.28 29.27
C ASN A 301 2.65 5.40 30.47
N GLU A 302 2.19 4.18 30.19
CA GLU A 302 1.91 3.17 31.20
C GLU A 302 2.67 1.87 30.93
N ASN A 303 3.09 1.22 32.01
CA ASN A 303 3.66 -0.11 31.96
C ASN A 303 2.53 -1.14 31.83
N ASN A 304 2.73 -2.13 30.99
CA ASN A 304 1.82 -3.26 30.82
C ASN A 304 2.64 -4.56 30.84
N TRP A 305 1.97 -5.70 30.94
CA TRP A 305 2.62 -7.00 31.07
C TRP A 305 2.11 -7.97 30.02
N ILE A 306 3.02 -8.70 29.38
CA ILE A 306 2.68 -9.96 28.71
C ILE A 306 2.93 -11.09 29.71
N VAL A 307 1.89 -11.83 30.07
CA VAL A 307 1.94 -12.99 30.96
C VAL A 307 1.78 -14.24 30.12
N ILE A 308 2.70 -15.19 30.26
CA ILE A 308 2.70 -16.44 29.51
C ILE A 308 2.57 -17.60 30.50
N LYS A 309 1.65 -18.52 30.20
CA LYS A 309 1.45 -19.75 30.95
C LYS A 309 0.99 -20.88 30.06
N ARG A 310 1.17 -22.10 30.56
CA ARG A 310 0.54 -23.30 30.02
C ARG A 310 -0.96 -23.28 30.35
N SER A 311 -1.83 -23.72 29.42
CA SER A 311 -3.27 -23.75 29.67
C SER A 311 -3.72 -24.94 30.54
N GLY A 312 -2.98 -26.04 30.53
CA GLY A 312 -3.19 -27.21 31.39
C GLY A 312 -2.29 -27.26 32.63
N SER A 313 -2.18 -28.46 33.20
CA SER A 313 -1.41 -28.71 34.43
C SER A 313 0.09 -28.75 34.17
N ILE A 314 0.87 -28.49 35.23
CA ILE A 314 2.32 -28.63 35.23
C ILE A 314 2.72 -30.06 34.83
N ASN A 315 3.74 -30.19 33.99
CA ASN A 315 4.27 -31.48 33.55
C ASN A 315 5.79 -31.41 33.44
N SER A 316 6.50 -32.30 34.15
CA SER A 316 7.96 -32.28 34.20
C SER A 316 8.65 -32.83 32.95
N GLU A 317 7.93 -33.58 32.12
CA GLU A 317 8.41 -34.24 30.90
C GLU A 317 8.04 -33.48 29.64
N VAL A 318 6.87 -32.85 29.65
CA VAL A 318 6.37 -32.01 28.56
C VAL A 318 6.29 -30.58 29.05
N TYR A 319 6.99 -29.63 28.47
CA TYR A 319 6.97 -28.22 28.92
C TYR A 319 7.41 -27.27 27.82
N TYR A 320 7.19 -25.97 28.05
CA TYR A 320 7.50 -24.92 27.08
C TYR A 320 8.82 -24.23 27.41
N LEU A 321 9.47 -23.74 26.36
CA LEU A 321 10.67 -22.93 26.41
C LEU A 321 10.37 -21.58 25.76
N LEU A 322 10.76 -20.50 26.43
CA LEU A 322 10.75 -19.15 25.87
C LEU A 322 12.18 -18.63 25.82
N GLU A 323 12.57 -18.06 24.68
CA GLU A 323 13.93 -17.57 24.52
C GLU A 323 14.10 -16.24 25.26
N SER A 324 15.17 -16.12 26.03
CA SER A 324 15.51 -14.92 26.79
C SER A 324 16.95 -14.46 26.57
N ASP A 325 17.16 -13.17 26.80
CA ASP A 325 18.47 -12.51 26.84
C ASP A 325 18.88 -12.30 28.30
N ASP A 326 20.00 -12.88 28.71
CA ASP A 326 20.56 -12.71 30.06
C ASP A 326 21.38 -11.42 30.22
N GLY A 327 21.49 -10.62 29.17
CA GLY A 327 22.07 -9.27 29.23
C GLY A 327 21.18 -8.22 29.89
N ASN A 328 19.89 -8.51 30.13
CA ASN A 328 18.90 -7.57 30.68
C ASN A 328 18.89 -6.21 29.94
N GLY A 329 18.88 -6.29 28.61
CA GLY A 329 19.07 -5.14 27.72
C GLY A 329 17.79 -4.34 27.43
N TYR A 330 16.63 -4.80 27.86
CA TYR A 330 15.36 -4.10 27.59
C TYR A 330 15.06 -3.05 28.66
N ALA A 331 15.39 -1.79 28.38
CA ALA A 331 15.16 -0.68 29.31
C ALA A 331 13.68 -0.39 29.61
N GLY A 332 12.76 -0.87 28.77
CA GLY A 332 11.33 -0.58 28.85
C GLY A 332 10.56 -1.47 29.82
N GLY A 333 11.21 -2.36 30.57
CA GLY A 333 10.52 -3.26 31.48
C GLY A 333 11.42 -4.27 32.17
N VAL A 334 10.79 -5.24 32.83
CA VAL A 334 11.48 -6.32 33.55
C VAL A 334 10.76 -7.64 33.35
N LEU A 335 11.53 -8.73 33.39
CA LEU A 335 10.99 -10.08 33.43
C LEU A 335 10.74 -10.55 34.85
N LYS A 336 9.60 -11.19 35.09
CA LYS A 336 9.25 -11.82 36.36
C LYS A 336 8.76 -13.25 36.17
N ARG A 337 8.94 -14.09 37.19
CA ARG A 337 8.41 -15.46 37.27
C ARG A 337 7.56 -15.63 38.51
N TRP A 338 6.44 -16.31 38.36
CA TRP A 338 5.58 -16.68 39.48
C TRP A 338 6.14 -17.92 40.19
N ASP A 339 6.46 -17.79 41.48
CA ASP A 339 7.03 -18.88 42.29
C ASP A 339 5.96 -19.75 43.00
N GLY A 340 4.69 -19.41 42.85
CA GLY A 340 3.57 -20.01 43.58
C GLY A 340 2.93 -19.08 44.60
N SER A 341 3.60 -17.99 44.99
CA SER A 341 3.09 -17.00 45.95
C SER A 341 3.47 -15.56 45.62
N ASN A 342 4.59 -15.32 44.94
CA ASN A 342 5.09 -14.01 44.59
C ASN A 342 5.67 -13.97 43.16
N TRP A 343 5.72 -12.77 42.60
CA TRP A 343 6.44 -12.49 41.36
C TRP A 343 7.89 -12.14 41.66
N GLN A 344 8.81 -13.03 41.26
CA GLN A 344 10.25 -12.84 41.41
C GLN A 344 10.85 -12.25 40.14
N THR A 345 11.66 -11.19 40.26
CA THR A 345 12.38 -10.62 39.12
C THR A 345 13.46 -11.57 38.62
N LEU A 346 13.53 -11.76 37.31
CA LEU A 346 14.61 -12.44 36.62
C LEU A 346 15.54 -11.38 36.02
N GLY A 347 16.86 -11.55 36.15
CA GLY A 347 17.86 -10.68 35.52
C GLY A 347 18.05 -11.00 34.03
N GLN A 348 16.94 -11.12 33.30
CA GLN A 348 16.89 -11.48 31.88
C GLN A 348 15.67 -10.79 31.24
N ASP A 349 15.60 -10.73 29.92
CA ASP A 349 14.42 -10.24 29.19
C ASP A 349 13.94 -11.27 28.17
N LEU A 350 12.63 -11.35 27.95
CA LEU A 350 12.10 -12.14 26.84
C LEU A 350 12.40 -11.48 25.50
N ARG A 351 12.55 -12.31 24.46
CA ARG A 351 12.55 -11.83 23.09
C ARG A 351 11.13 -11.74 22.57
N PHE A 352 10.66 -10.54 22.30
CA PHE A 352 9.28 -10.29 21.95
C PHE A 352 9.12 -9.14 20.94
N CYS A 353 7.99 -9.15 20.23
CA CYS A 353 7.56 -8.03 19.40
C CYS A 353 6.05 -7.87 19.48
N LEU A 354 5.61 -6.64 19.75
CA LEU A 354 4.22 -6.24 19.86
C LEU A 354 3.87 -5.36 18.66
N ILE A 355 2.78 -5.67 17.97
CA ILE A 355 2.35 -4.92 16.79
C ILE A 355 0.96 -4.35 17.00
N ALA A 356 0.86 -3.03 16.88
CA ALA A 356 -0.39 -2.30 16.90
C ALA A 356 -1.17 -2.53 15.60
N HIS A 357 -2.48 -2.62 15.73
CA HIS A 357 -3.44 -2.71 14.63
C HIS A 357 -4.27 -1.44 14.57
N GLU A 358 -4.58 -1.02 13.35
CA GLU A 358 -5.47 0.10 13.10
C GLU A 358 -6.60 -0.30 12.15
N PRO A 359 -7.76 0.37 12.24
CA PRO A 359 -8.80 0.24 11.24
C PRO A 359 -8.25 0.62 9.85
N SER A 360 -8.60 -0.15 8.82
CA SER A 360 -8.11 0.04 7.46
C SER A 360 -8.49 1.41 6.87
N SER A 361 -9.63 1.99 7.28
CA SER A 361 -10.03 3.35 6.88
C SER A 361 -9.07 4.42 7.42
N VAL A 362 -8.61 4.26 8.66
CA VAL A 362 -7.61 5.14 9.29
C VAL A 362 -6.27 4.97 8.59
N LEU A 363 -5.88 3.73 8.27
CA LEU A 363 -4.66 3.45 7.52
C LEU A 363 -4.67 4.09 6.12
N LEU A 364 -5.79 4.01 5.41
CA LEU A 364 -5.99 4.64 4.11
C LEU A 364 -5.89 6.16 4.22
N SER A 365 -6.56 6.75 5.21
CA SER A 365 -6.51 8.19 5.48
C SER A 365 -5.08 8.66 5.77
N ASN A 366 -4.36 7.97 6.65
CA ASN A 366 -2.98 8.30 7.01
C ASN A 366 -2.01 8.19 5.83
N LEU A 367 -2.17 7.14 5.01
CA LEU A 367 -1.33 6.93 3.82
C LEU A 367 -1.52 8.08 2.80
N LEU A 368 -2.77 8.47 2.56
CA LEU A 368 -3.14 9.44 1.51
C LEU A 368 -3.06 10.89 1.98
N GLY A 369 -3.15 11.14 3.30
CA GLY A 369 -2.88 12.42 3.94
C GLY A 369 -1.39 12.76 4.04
N SER A 370 -0.50 11.82 3.72
CA SER A 370 0.94 12.10 3.68
C SER A 370 1.30 13.17 2.64
N GLU A 371 2.31 13.98 2.92
CA GLU A 371 2.87 14.95 1.96
C GLU A 371 3.30 14.31 0.64
N LYS A 372 3.47 12.97 0.64
CA LYS A 372 3.82 12.21 -0.55
C LYS A 372 2.70 12.15 -1.58
N CYS A 373 1.44 12.28 -1.15
CA CYS A 373 0.24 12.20 -1.98
C CYS A 373 -0.46 13.54 -2.19
N SER A 374 -0.27 14.52 -1.30
CA SER A 374 -0.98 15.81 -1.28
C SER A 374 -0.91 16.60 -2.59
N GLY A 375 0.15 16.40 -3.38
CA GLY A 375 0.33 17.04 -4.69
C GLY A 375 -0.61 16.52 -5.79
N PHE A 376 -1.25 15.36 -5.62
CA PHE A 376 -2.10 14.77 -6.67
C PHE A 376 -3.37 14.06 -6.18
N ILE A 377 -3.42 13.59 -4.94
CA ILE A 377 -4.65 13.12 -4.29
C ILE A 377 -4.99 14.13 -3.20
N ARG A 378 -6.25 14.59 -3.17
CA ARG A 378 -6.71 15.60 -2.21
C ARG A 378 -7.15 15.00 -0.87
N GLY A 379 -7.58 13.74 -0.87
CA GLY A 379 -8.04 13.07 0.33
C GLY A 379 -8.71 11.73 0.04
N VAL A 380 -9.34 11.20 1.09
CA VAL A 380 -10.08 9.94 1.05
C VAL A 380 -11.53 10.23 1.36
N LEU A 381 -12.43 9.69 0.55
CA LEU A 381 -13.84 9.65 0.83
C LEU A 381 -14.24 8.18 1.01
N THR A 382 -14.38 7.77 2.27
CA THR A 382 -15.08 6.54 2.62
C THR A 382 -16.55 6.91 2.80
N PRO A 383 -17.44 6.61 1.83
CA PRO A 383 -18.86 6.83 2.04
C PRO A 383 -19.31 6.04 3.27
N PRO A 384 -20.28 6.56 4.05
CA PRO A 384 -20.77 5.93 5.29
C PRO A 384 -21.54 4.61 5.08
N LEU A 385 -21.40 3.95 3.92
CA LEU A 385 -22.25 2.87 3.44
C LEU A 385 -21.60 1.47 3.45
N SER A 386 -20.35 1.31 3.90
CA SER A 386 -19.86 -0.04 4.21
C SER A 386 -20.41 -0.45 5.57
N GLN A 387 -21.52 -1.20 5.57
CA GLN A 387 -21.99 -1.91 6.77
C GLN A 387 -20.99 -2.98 7.24
N GLU A 388 -19.99 -3.29 6.41
CA GLU A 388 -18.88 -4.18 6.76
C GLU A 388 -17.96 -3.51 7.79
N PRO A 389 -17.63 -4.20 8.90
CA PRO A 389 -16.76 -3.66 9.93
C PRO A 389 -15.37 -3.38 9.36
N ASP A 390 -14.78 -2.27 9.79
CA ASP A 390 -13.45 -1.90 9.36
C ASP A 390 -12.42 -2.94 9.81
N ARG A 391 -11.58 -3.41 8.87
CA ARG A 391 -10.63 -4.47 9.17
C ARG A 391 -9.47 -3.90 9.99
N MET A 392 -9.17 -4.57 11.10
CA MET A 392 -7.98 -4.28 11.90
C MET A 392 -6.74 -4.86 11.21
N LEU A 393 -5.78 -3.99 10.89
CA LEU A 393 -4.58 -4.33 10.14
C LEU A 393 -3.33 -3.75 10.82
N PRO A 394 -2.14 -4.39 10.67
CA PRO A 394 -0.91 -3.86 11.24
C PRO A 394 -0.60 -2.41 10.84
N ARG A 395 -0.39 -1.55 11.85
CA ARG A 395 0.11 -0.17 11.67
C ARG A 395 1.55 -0.20 11.18
N TRP A 396 2.40 -1.01 11.82
CA TRP A 396 3.78 -1.22 11.42
C TRP A 396 3.86 -1.95 10.08
N ARG A 397 4.70 -1.43 9.17
CA ARG A 397 4.87 -1.96 7.82
C ARG A 397 6.30 -1.74 7.32
N PRO A 398 6.96 -2.77 6.77
CA PRO A 398 8.29 -2.60 6.20
C PRO A 398 8.19 -1.93 4.82
N LEU A 399 9.29 -1.32 4.40
CA LEU A 399 9.44 -0.76 3.06
C LEU A 399 9.51 -1.90 2.03
N ALA A 400 8.37 -2.22 1.42
CA ALA A 400 8.24 -3.38 0.52
C ALA A 400 7.28 -3.17 -0.65
N LEU A 401 6.17 -2.46 -0.44
CA LEU A 401 5.11 -2.28 -1.43
C LEU A 401 4.99 -0.82 -1.85
N SER A 402 4.48 -0.57 -3.05
CA SER A 402 4.00 0.76 -3.41
C SER A 402 2.71 1.09 -2.63
N TYR A 403 2.35 2.37 -2.56
CA TYR A 403 1.07 2.80 -1.98
C TYR A 403 -0.09 2.09 -2.68
N ARG A 404 -0.05 2.00 -4.01
CA ARG A 404 -1.07 1.30 -4.78
C ARG A 404 -1.18 -0.18 -4.38
N ALA A 405 -0.08 -0.91 -4.40
CA ALA A 405 -0.07 -2.33 -4.07
C ALA A 405 -0.52 -2.57 -2.61
N ARG A 406 -0.21 -1.63 -1.71
CA ARG A 406 -0.70 -1.67 -0.32
C ARG A 406 -2.21 -1.53 -0.26
N ILE A 407 -2.77 -0.52 -0.91
CA ILE A 407 -4.23 -0.27 -0.94
C ILE A 407 -4.96 -1.46 -1.59
N GLU A 408 -4.45 -1.97 -2.72
CA GLU A 408 -5.03 -3.15 -3.37
C GLU A 408 -5.02 -4.37 -2.44
N GLY A 409 -3.94 -4.57 -1.66
CA GLY A 409 -3.88 -5.63 -0.66
C GLY A 409 -4.85 -5.45 0.51
N TRP A 410 -5.14 -4.21 0.92
CA TRP A 410 -6.16 -3.94 1.94
C TRP A 410 -7.58 -4.20 1.41
N LEU A 411 -7.85 -3.84 0.16
CA LEU A 411 -9.15 -4.06 -0.50
C LEU A 411 -9.43 -5.54 -0.80
N GLN A 412 -8.42 -6.32 -1.22
CA GLN A 412 -8.59 -7.76 -1.53
C GLN A 412 -9.09 -8.59 -0.35
N GLY A 413 -8.85 -8.13 0.89
CA GLY A 413 -9.28 -8.82 2.10
C GLY A 413 -10.72 -8.55 2.52
N VAL A 414 -11.44 -7.66 1.82
CA VAL A 414 -12.84 -7.35 2.10
C VAL A 414 -13.66 -7.73 0.88
N PRO A 415 -14.54 -8.74 0.97
CA PRO A 415 -15.40 -9.13 -0.14
C PRO A 415 -16.15 -7.91 -0.67
N ARG A 416 -16.21 -7.79 -2.00
CA ARG A 416 -17.03 -6.77 -2.66
C ARG A 416 -16.65 -5.32 -2.29
N GLN A 417 -15.38 -5.00 -2.11
CA GLN A 417 -14.91 -3.61 -2.07
C GLN A 417 -13.94 -3.28 -3.21
N SER A 418 -13.98 -2.03 -3.66
CA SER A 418 -13.00 -1.48 -4.60
C SER A 418 -12.78 0.00 -4.34
N ALA A 419 -11.85 0.61 -5.07
CA ALA A 419 -11.60 2.03 -4.96
C ALA A 419 -11.29 2.66 -6.32
N PHE A 420 -11.54 3.95 -6.44
CA PHE A 420 -11.17 4.75 -7.61
C PHE A 420 -10.88 6.20 -7.22
N VAL A 421 -10.16 6.92 -8.08
CA VAL A 421 -9.95 8.37 -7.92
C VAL A 421 -11.02 9.13 -8.71
N ASP A 422 -11.75 10.01 -8.03
CA ASP A 422 -12.82 10.83 -8.63
C ASP A 422 -12.29 12.06 -9.38
N ALA A 423 -13.20 12.85 -9.95
CA ALA A 423 -12.88 14.08 -10.68
C ALA A 423 -12.18 15.13 -9.79
N GLN A 424 -12.55 15.17 -8.50
CA GLN A 424 -12.01 16.06 -7.48
C GLN A 424 -10.68 15.54 -6.89
N ARG A 425 -10.17 14.39 -7.38
CA ARG A 425 -8.96 13.71 -6.93
C ARG A 425 -9.04 13.18 -5.51
N ASN A 426 -10.24 12.84 -5.05
CA ASN A 426 -10.40 12.06 -3.84
C ASN A 426 -10.39 10.58 -4.20
N LEU A 427 -9.73 9.78 -3.37
CA LEU A 427 -9.85 8.33 -3.43
C LEU A 427 -11.16 7.92 -2.78
N GLN A 428 -12.08 7.38 -3.58
CA GLN A 428 -13.35 6.85 -3.10
C GLN A 428 -13.24 5.35 -2.92
N VAL A 429 -13.56 4.85 -1.72
CA VAL A 429 -13.76 3.42 -1.48
C VAL A 429 -15.24 3.11 -1.66
N ILE A 430 -15.58 2.07 -2.41
CA ILE A 430 -16.97 1.69 -2.69
C ILE A 430 -17.21 0.23 -2.36
N ALA A 431 -18.42 -0.07 -1.89
CA ALA A 431 -18.97 -1.42 -1.89
C ALA A 431 -19.44 -1.79 -3.31
N LEU A 432 -19.39 -3.07 -3.62
CA LEU A 432 -19.80 -3.67 -4.88
C LEU A 432 -20.99 -4.64 -4.64
N PRO A 433 -21.99 -4.67 -5.54
CA PRO A 433 -22.28 -3.64 -6.52
C PRO A 433 -22.60 -2.29 -5.84
N ARG A 434 -22.32 -1.19 -6.52
CA ARG A 434 -22.55 0.18 -6.02
C ARG A 434 -24.05 0.46 -5.98
N ALA A 435 -24.58 0.70 -4.78
CA ALA A 435 -26.00 1.01 -4.57
C ALA A 435 -26.39 2.38 -5.17
N GLY A 436 -27.63 2.49 -5.66
CA GLY A 436 -28.24 3.77 -6.08
C GLY A 436 -27.91 4.24 -7.50
N ALA A 437 -27.14 3.47 -8.27
CA ALA A 437 -26.89 3.72 -9.69
C ALA A 437 -27.38 2.52 -10.51
N GLU A 438 -28.70 2.38 -10.64
CA GLU A 438 -29.28 1.39 -11.54
C GLU A 438 -28.99 1.81 -12.98
N PHE A 439 -28.08 1.08 -13.63
CA PHE A 439 -27.73 1.33 -15.02
C PHE A 439 -28.45 0.33 -15.92
N ASN A 440 -29.57 0.76 -16.50
CA ASN A 440 -30.28 -0.07 -17.47
C ASN A 440 -29.63 0.06 -18.86
N ILE A 441 -28.82 -0.95 -19.22
CA ILE A 441 -28.14 -1.03 -20.53
C ILE A 441 -29.13 -1.08 -21.70
N SER A 442 -30.34 -1.66 -21.53
CA SER A 442 -31.30 -1.83 -22.64
C SER A 442 -31.96 -0.53 -23.08
N SER A 443 -31.99 0.48 -22.20
CA SER A 443 -32.40 1.85 -22.55
C SER A 443 -31.37 2.60 -23.42
N MET A 444 -30.13 2.11 -23.47
CA MET A 444 -29.06 2.65 -24.30
C MET A 444 -28.80 1.72 -25.49
N LYS A 445 -29.42 1.99 -26.65
CA LYS A 445 -29.06 1.27 -27.88
C LYS A 445 -27.54 1.39 -28.07
N PRO A 446 -26.78 0.29 -28.25
CA PRO A 446 -25.33 0.34 -28.49
C PRO A 446 -24.95 1.24 -29.68
N ALA A 447 -25.89 1.42 -30.62
CA ALA A 447 -25.77 2.29 -31.78
C ALA A 447 -26.13 3.77 -31.52
N SER A 448 -26.81 4.14 -30.43
CA SER A 448 -27.27 5.52 -30.17
C SER A 448 -26.27 6.40 -29.42
N ILE A 449 -25.23 5.85 -28.79
CA ILE A 449 -24.09 6.67 -28.32
C ILE A 449 -23.17 7.08 -29.49
N ASN A 450 -23.34 6.45 -30.66
CA ASN A 450 -22.42 6.58 -31.80
C ASN A 450 -22.84 7.54 -32.90
N ARG A 451 -24.04 8.15 -32.89
CA ARG A 451 -24.49 8.89 -34.10
C ARG A 451 -24.94 10.35 -33.97
N LEU A 452 -25.46 10.85 -32.85
CA LEU A 452 -25.91 12.24 -32.79
C LEU A 452 -25.85 12.78 -31.36
N ASN A 453 -24.90 13.69 -31.08
CA ASN A 453 -24.96 14.68 -29.98
C ASN A 453 -25.34 14.21 -28.55
N ALA A 454 -25.22 12.93 -28.21
CA ALA A 454 -25.48 12.48 -26.83
C ALA A 454 -24.33 12.90 -25.90
N ALA A 455 -24.65 13.30 -24.67
CA ALA A 455 -23.67 13.64 -23.64
C ALA A 455 -22.70 12.47 -23.39
N LEU A 456 -21.40 12.75 -23.36
CA LEU A 456 -20.41 11.78 -22.91
C LEU A 456 -20.52 11.71 -21.39
N TYR A 457 -20.55 10.52 -20.80
CA TYR A 457 -20.53 10.38 -19.35
C TYR A 457 -19.14 10.02 -18.86
N SER A 458 -18.78 10.48 -17.67
CA SER A 458 -17.58 9.98 -16.99
C SER A 458 -17.71 8.48 -16.74
N GLY A 459 -16.73 7.68 -17.19
CA GLY A 459 -16.73 6.23 -16.94
C GLY A 459 -16.66 5.89 -15.45
N ASN A 460 -16.16 6.80 -14.60
CA ASN A 460 -16.17 6.64 -13.13
C ASN A 460 -17.58 6.49 -12.56
N ASN A 461 -18.59 7.12 -13.18
CA ASN A 461 -19.98 7.01 -12.72
C ASN A 461 -20.58 5.62 -12.96
N LEU A 462 -19.94 4.83 -13.82
CA LEU A 462 -20.46 3.55 -14.28
C LEU A 462 -19.73 2.37 -13.64
N LEU A 463 -18.51 2.58 -13.16
CA LEU A 463 -17.74 1.57 -12.44
C LEU A 463 -18.48 1.08 -11.18
N GLY A 464 -18.53 -0.25 -11.02
CA GLY A 464 -19.16 -0.92 -9.89
C GLY A 464 -20.69 -0.95 -9.93
N CYS A 465 -21.34 -0.31 -10.91
CA CYS A 465 -22.79 -0.33 -11.02
C CYS A 465 -23.29 -1.71 -11.49
N PRO A 466 -24.43 -2.19 -10.95
CA PRO A 466 -25.02 -3.45 -11.39
C PRO A 466 -25.52 -3.33 -12.82
N VAL A 467 -25.48 -4.46 -13.54
CA VAL A 467 -25.93 -4.56 -14.94
C VAL A 467 -27.08 -5.54 -15.01
N PHE A 468 -28.27 -5.03 -15.33
CA PHE A 468 -29.43 -5.86 -15.61
C PHE A 468 -29.47 -6.16 -17.12
N ASN A 469 -29.24 -7.43 -17.47
CA ASN A 469 -29.56 -7.93 -18.81
C ASN A 469 -31.01 -8.42 -18.80
N ASP A 470 -31.84 -7.94 -19.72
CA ASP A 470 -33.27 -8.27 -19.87
C ASP A 470 -33.58 -9.77 -20.13
N PHE A 471 -32.62 -10.69 -19.99
CA PHE A 471 -32.78 -12.09 -20.39
C PHE A 471 -32.54 -13.15 -19.32
N THR A 472 -31.93 -12.87 -18.16
CA THR A 472 -31.89 -13.82 -17.02
C THR A 472 -31.59 -13.12 -15.70
N ALA A 473 -32.48 -13.25 -14.71
CA ALA A 473 -32.41 -12.60 -13.40
C ALA A 473 -31.39 -13.20 -12.41
N ALA A 474 -30.31 -13.85 -12.87
CA ALA A 474 -29.51 -14.74 -12.02
C ALA A 474 -28.05 -14.33 -11.78
N ASN A 475 -27.47 -13.37 -12.50
CA ASN A 475 -26.07 -12.99 -12.30
C ASN A 475 -25.95 -11.53 -11.90
N GLU A 476 -25.53 -11.28 -10.65
CA GLU A 476 -25.15 -9.96 -10.12
C GLU A 476 -23.84 -9.48 -10.78
N ASN A 477 -23.83 -9.24 -12.09
CA ASN A 477 -22.66 -8.70 -12.77
C ASN A 477 -22.58 -7.18 -12.53
N TRP A 478 -21.37 -6.67 -12.30
CA TRP A 478 -21.10 -5.22 -12.26
C TRP A 478 -19.99 -4.81 -13.22
N VAL A 479 -20.01 -3.54 -13.61
CA VAL A 479 -19.02 -2.96 -14.53
C VAL A 479 -17.64 -2.86 -13.85
N GLN A 480 -16.64 -3.52 -14.41
CA GLN A 480 -15.24 -3.41 -13.95
C GLN A 480 -14.40 -2.46 -14.78
N ALA A 481 -14.68 -2.37 -16.09
CA ALA A 481 -13.93 -1.50 -16.96
C ALA A 481 -14.81 -0.90 -18.05
N VAL A 482 -14.46 0.32 -18.42
CA VAL A 482 -15.13 1.14 -19.42
C VAL A 482 -14.06 1.65 -20.38
N GLN A 483 -14.33 1.59 -21.67
CA GLN A 483 -13.46 2.17 -22.68
C GLN A 483 -14.29 2.92 -23.70
N TRP A 484 -13.89 4.16 -24.00
CA TRP A 484 -14.42 4.95 -25.10
C TRP A 484 -13.36 5.11 -26.18
N ARG A 485 -13.76 4.99 -27.45
CA ARG A 485 -12.88 5.23 -28.62
C ARG A 485 -13.58 6.11 -29.65
N GLN A 486 -12.84 7.04 -30.23
CA GLN A 486 -13.33 7.87 -31.31
C GLN A 486 -13.81 6.99 -32.49
N GLY A 487 -15.00 7.28 -33.00
CA GLY A 487 -15.63 6.52 -34.10
C GLY A 487 -16.19 5.14 -33.72
N LYS A 488 -15.94 4.65 -32.49
CA LYS A 488 -16.46 3.35 -32.00
C LYS A 488 -17.39 3.47 -30.79
N GLY A 489 -17.32 4.55 -30.01
CA GLY A 489 -18.15 4.75 -28.83
C GLY A 489 -17.65 3.97 -27.60
N TYR A 490 -18.55 3.66 -26.66
CA TYR A 490 -18.21 2.94 -25.42
C TYR A 490 -18.25 1.40 -25.58
N SER A 491 -17.37 0.74 -24.85
CA SER A 491 -17.31 -0.71 -24.64
C SER A 491 -17.03 -1.02 -23.16
N TRP A 492 -17.51 -2.17 -22.66
CA TRP A 492 -17.56 -2.49 -21.23
C TRP A 492 -17.01 -3.89 -20.94
N GLN A 493 -16.47 -4.09 -19.75
CA GLN A 493 -16.13 -5.42 -19.20
C GLN A 493 -16.82 -5.59 -17.84
N PHE A 494 -17.31 -6.81 -17.57
CA PHE A 494 -18.09 -7.15 -16.39
C PHE A 494 -17.38 -8.22 -15.55
N GLN A 495 -17.55 -8.18 -14.23
CA GLN A 495 -17.20 -9.29 -13.34
C GLN A 495 -18.39 -10.25 -13.23
N ALA A 496 -18.10 -11.55 -13.20
CA ALA A 496 -19.06 -12.61 -12.89
C ALA A 496 -19.09 -12.92 -11.39
#